data_AF-A0A924HD05-F1
#
_entry.id   AF-A0A924HD05-F1
#
_cell.length_a   1.000
_cell.length_b   1.000
_cell.length_c   1.000
_cell.angle_alpha   90.00
_cell.angle_beta   90.00
_cell.angle_gamma   90.00
#
_symmetry.space_group_name_H-M   'P 1'
#
loop_
_entity.id
_entity.type
_entity.pdbx_description
1 polymer ?
#
loop_
_entity_poly.entity_id
_entity_poly.type
_entity_poly.pdbx_seq_one_letter_code
_entity_poly.pdbx_strand_id
1 'polypeptide(L)'
;MSFLNQLKSQASALQDQQRSQVQNFEASTAQTEAAGMKAWYYLSDLARQLNIIEPAGAKFSIDGKTPWPAMKLTSFRADSRKKRLRDKEVYDYLAMGWNIVPQFGTPVGGTVSANFPPDLQRIEKRLSEGGVKHDRIELRHPEKNTLLAIKFDYITESRGSVKISADHENAKLVFRVSNANGFETINTDWPAAQVQTDMLDELAKMIVAQPNRFA
;
A
#
# COMPACT_ATOMS: atom_id res chain seq x y z
N MET A 1 -37.05 47.51 -5.13
CA MET A 1 -35.68 47.10 -5.50
C MET A 1 -35.67 46.67 -6.97
N SER A 2 -34.66 47.07 -7.75
CA SER A 2 -34.54 46.69 -9.18
C SER A 2 -33.98 45.27 -9.35
N PHE A 3 -34.40 44.56 -10.39
CA PHE A 3 -33.87 43.24 -10.78
C PHE A 3 -32.35 43.27 -11.00
N LEU A 4 -31.81 44.38 -11.52
CA LEU A 4 -30.35 44.56 -11.66
C LEU A 4 -29.63 44.54 -10.30
N ASN A 5 -30.25 45.04 -9.23
CA ASN A 5 -29.65 44.98 -7.89
C ASN A 5 -29.67 43.56 -7.33
N GLN A 6 -30.70 42.77 -7.65
CA GLN A 6 -30.74 41.34 -7.30
C GLN A 6 -29.65 40.56 -8.07
N LEU A 7 -29.49 40.81 -9.36
CA LEU A 7 -28.42 40.21 -10.16
C LEU A 7 -27.02 40.60 -9.67
N LYS A 8 -26.81 41.87 -9.29
CA LYS A 8 -25.53 42.31 -8.69
C LYS A 8 -25.25 41.60 -7.36
N SER A 9 -26.26 41.48 -6.50
CA SER A 9 -26.12 40.76 -5.23
C SER A 9 -25.80 39.27 -5.44
N GLN A 10 -26.45 38.62 -6.42
CA GLN A 10 -26.18 37.22 -6.76
C GLN A 10 -24.78 37.05 -7.35
N ALA A 11 -24.36 37.95 -8.24
CA ALA A 11 -23.02 37.93 -8.83
C ALA A 11 -21.92 38.12 -7.78
N SER A 12 -22.10 39.07 -6.84
CA SER A 12 -21.15 39.27 -5.74
C SER A 12 -21.06 38.05 -4.82
N ALA A 13 -22.21 37.47 -4.44
CA ALA A 13 -22.21 36.25 -3.62
C ALA A 13 -21.50 35.08 -4.31
N LEU A 14 -21.70 34.91 -5.62
CA LEU A 14 -21.04 33.88 -6.41
C LEU A 14 -19.52 34.12 -6.52
N GLN A 15 -19.10 35.38 -6.70
CA GLN A 15 -17.68 35.76 -6.74
C GLN A 15 -16.98 35.51 -5.38
N ASP A 16 -17.64 35.85 -4.27
CA ASP A 16 -17.10 35.62 -2.93
C ASP A 16 -16.98 34.12 -2.61
N GLN A 17 -17.97 33.33 -3.02
CA GLN A 17 -17.94 31.87 -2.89
C GLN A 17 -16.79 31.27 -3.71
N GLN A 18 -16.63 31.69 -4.96
CA GLN A 18 -15.52 31.24 -5.82
C GLN A 18 -14.16 31.61 -5.23
N ARG A 19 -14.01 32.83 -4.71
CA ARG A 19 -12.75 33.28 -4.10
C ARG A 19 -12.39 32.45 -2.86
N SER A 20 -13.38 32.16 -2.01
CA SER A 20 -13.21 31.34 -0.82
C SER A 20 -12.84 29.90 -1.18
N GLN A 21 -13.47 29.33 -2.21
CA GLN A 21 -13.12 28.01 -2.71
C GLN A 21 -11.69 27.95 -3.24
N VAL A 22 -11.26 28.93 -4.03
CA VAL A 22 -9.88 28.98 -4.55
C VAL A 22 -8.86 29.03 -3.41
N GLN A 23 -9.09 29.88 -2.40
CA GLN A 23 -8.20 29.95 -1.23
C GLN A 23 -8.12 28.63 -0.46
N ASN A 24 -9.25 27.97 -0.25
CA ASN A 24 -9.29 26.66 0.42
C ASN A 24 -8.52 25.60 -0.39
N PHE A 25 -8.68 25.57 -1.71
CA PHE A 25 -7.95 24.64 -2.56
C PHE A 25 -6.44 24.89 -2.55
N GLU A 26 -6.00 26.15 -2.57
CA GLU A 26 -4.57 26.49 -2.50
C GLU A 26 -3.98 26.05 -1.16
N ALA A 27 -4.69 26.26 -0.05
CA ALA A 27 -4.28 25.82 1.26
C ALA A 27 -4.19 24.28 1.36
N SER A 28 -5.23 23.56 0.91
CA SER A 28 -5.24 22.09 0.89
C SER A 28 -4.12 21.53 0.02
N THR A 29 -3.85 22.15 -1.13
CA THR A 29 -2.75 21.75 -2.02
C THR A 29 -1.41 21.94 -1.32
N ALA A 30 -1.15 23.11 -0.74
CA ALA A 30 0.11 23.41 -0.06
C ALA A 30 0.36 22.46 1.13
N GLN A 31 -0.68 22.17 1.91
CA GLN A 31 -0.58 21.26 3.05
C GLN A 31 -0.28 19.82 2.61
N THR A 32 -0.96 19.35 1.57
CA THR A 32 -0.74 18.01 1.01
C THR A 32 0.66 17.87 0.45
N GLU A 33 1.17 18.90 -0.23
CA GLU A 33 2.53 18.91 -0.77
C GLU A 33 3.60 18.92 0.32
N ALA A 34 3.40 19.69 1.40
CA ALA A 34 4.31 19.68 2.54
C ALA A 34 4.36 18.29 3.21
N ALA A 35 3.20 17.64 3.37
CA ALA A 35 3.11 16.27 3.88
C ALA A 35 3.77 15.26 2.93
N GLY A 36 3.51 15.36 1.62
CA GLY A 36 4.10 14.51 0.58
C GLY A 36 5.62 14.65 0.53
N MET A 37 6.15 15.87 0.60
CA MET A 37 7.60 16.13 0.65
C MET A 37 8.24 15.49 1.89
N LYS A 38 7.61 15.59 3.06
CA LYS A 38 8.09 14.95 4.28
C LYS A 38 8.09 13.42 4.17
N ALA A 39 6.97 12.83 3.73
CA ALA A 39 6.85 11.40 3.51
C ALA A 39 7.87 10.90 2.48
N TRP A 40 8.13 11.67 1.43
CA TRP A 40 9.12 11.35 0.41
C TRP A 40 10.53 11.26 0.99
N TYR A 41 10.98 12.27 1.73
CA TYR A 41 12.30 12.26 2.34
C TYR A 41 12.45 11.13 3.36
N TYR A 42 11.42 10.90 4.17
CA TYR A 42 11.40 9.83 5.13
C TYR A 42 11.52 8.45 4.45
N LEU A 43 10.65 8.15 3.48
CA LEU A 43 10.69 6.86 2.77
C LEU A 43 11.99 6.64 2.00
N SER A 44 12.57 7.70 1.44
CA SER A 44 13.84 7.64 0.72
C SER A 44 15.00 7.28 1.65
N ASP A 45 15.08 7.93 2.81
CA ASP A 45 16.11 7.59 3.80
C ASP A 45 15.87 6.22 4.41
N LEU A 46 14.63 5.89 4.79
CA LEU A 46 14.25 4.59 5.31
C LEU A 46 14.66 3.47 4.34
N ALA A 47 14.33 3.57 3.05
CA ALA A 47 14.72 2.59 2.06
C ALA A 47 16.24 2.35 2.03
N ARG A 48 17.04 3.42 2.14
CA ARG A 48 18.50 3.33 2.19
C ARG A 48 18.98 2.62 3.45
N GLN A 49 18.45 2.96 4.62
CA GLN A 49 18.84 2.31 5.89
C GLN A 49 18.43 0.83 5.92
N LEU A 50 17.21 0.50 5.47
CA LEU A 50 16.71 -0.88 5.45
C LEU A 50 17.48 -1.77 4.47
N ASN A 51 18.02 -1.21 3.39
CA ASN A 51 18.93 -1.96 2.50
C ASN A 51 20.28 -2.29 3.14
N ILE A 52 20.72 -1.55 4.16
CA ILE A 52 21.94 -1.86 4.91
C ILE A 52 21.64 -2.94 5.96
N ILE A 53 20.50 -2.82 6.65
CA ILE A 53 20.12 -3.69 7.77
C ILE A 53 19.59 -5.05 7.27
N GLU A 54 18.90 -5.07 6.13
CA GLU A 54 18.16 -6.24 5.61
C GLU A 54 17.34 -6.94 6.71
N PRO A 55 16.36 -6.25 7.32
CA PRO A 55 15.68 -6.74 8.51
C PRO A 55 14.91 -8.04 8.24
N ALA A 56 14.67 -8.79 9.32
CA ALA A 56 13.76 -9.92 9.28
C ALA A 56 12.34 -9.47 8.86
N GLY A 57 11.68 -10.28 8.04
CA GLY A 57 10.29 -10.07 7.65
C GLY A 57 9.30 -10.72 8.63
N ALA A 58 8.01 -10.44 8.42
CA ALA A 58 6.93 -11.11 9.14
C ALA A 58 6.90 -12.62 8.88
N LYS A 59 6.12 -13.35 9.68
CA LYS A 59 5.86 -14.78 9.42
C LYS A 59 4.79 -14.90 8.33
N PHE A 60 5.19 -15.39 7.16
CA PHE A 60 4.27 -15.59 6.04
C PHE A 60 3.70 -17.00 6.04
N SER A 61 2.43 -17.13 5.62
CA SER A 61 1.79 -18.42 5.39
C SER A 61 0.59 -18.24 4.45
N ILE A 62 0.52 -19.06 3.40
CA ILE A 62 -0.59 -18.99 2.43
C ILE A 62 -1.87 -19.58 3.03
N ASP A 63 -1.79 -20.73 3.70
CA ASP A 63 -2.93 -21.40 4.33
C ASP A 63 -3.09 -21.06 5.83
N GLY A 64 -2.21 -20.21 6.39
CA GLY A 64 -2.20 -19.85 7.81
C GLY A 64 -1.78 -21.00 8.75
N LYS A 65 -1.40 -22.16 8.21
CA LYS A 65 -1.02 -23.36 8.98
C LYS A 65 0.43 -23.74 8.70
N THR A 66 0.85 -23.62 7.45
CA THR A 66 2.17 -23.94 6.95
C THR A 66 2.99 -22.65 6.85
N PRO A 67 3.86 -22.36 7.83
CA PRO A 67 4.70 -21.17 7.77
C PRO A 67 5.75 -21.29 6.68
N TRP A 68 6.01 -20.19 6.00
CA TRP A 68 7.22 -20.02 5.19
C TRP A 68 8.47 -20.07 6.07
N PRO A 69 9.65 -20.36 5.49
CA PRO A 69 10.91 -20.21 6.22
C PRO A 69 11.08 -18.78 6.74
N ALA A 70 12.05 -18.57 7.64
CA ALA A 70 12.41 -17.23 8.06
C ALA A 70 12.75 -16.37 6.84
N MET A 71 12.06 -15.23 6.69
CA MET A 71 12.21 -14.33 5.54
C MET A 71 13.00 -13.09 5.97
N LYS A 72 13.67 -12.45 5.02
CA LYS A 72 14.26 -11.12 5.17
C LYS A 72 13.74 -10.17 4.08
N LEU A 73 13.78 -8.87 4.39
CA LEU A 73 13.36 -7.82 3.49
C LEU A 73 14.59 -7.19 2.83
N THR A 74 14.59 -7.06 1.51
CA THR A 74 15.75 -6.57 0.76
C THR A 74 15.33 -5.71 -0.43
N SER A 75 16.30 -5.04 -1.04
CA SER A 75 16.09 -4.29 -2.29
C SER A 75 14.98 -3.24 -2.20
N PHE A 76 14.91 -2.53 -1.07
CA PHE A 76 14.03 -1.39 -0.87
C PHE A 76 14.32 -0.31 -1.91
N ARG A 77 13.29 0.17 -2.58
CA ARG A 77 13.37 1.27 -3.55
C ARG A 77 12.21 2.20 -3.34
N ALA A 78 12.51 3.47 -3.12
CA ALA A 78 11.52 4.54 -3.07
C ALA A 78 11.49 5.29 -4.41
N ASP A 79 10.29 5.59 -4.89
CA ASP A 79 10.03 6.41 -6.05
C ASP A 79 8.91 7.43 -5.78
N SER A 80 8.92 8.51 -6.55
CA SER A 80 7.85 9.49 -6.52
C SER A 80 7.46 9.88 -7.93
N ARG A 81 6.18 10.18 -8.10
CA ARG A 81 5.61 10.69 -9.34
C ARG A 81 4.93 12.01 -9.06
N LYS A 82 5.12 12.98 -9.95
CA LYS A 82 4.40 14.25 -9.94
C LYS A 82 3.34 14.29 -11.05
N LYS A 83 2.35 15.15 -10.85
CA LYS A 83 1.34 15.55 -11.84
C LYS A 83 1.24 17.07 -11.91
N ARG A 84 0.65 17.58 -12.97
CA ARG A 84 0.31 19.00 -13.09
C ARG A 84 -1.10 19.21 -12.53
N LEU A 85 -1.23 20.12 -11.57
CA LEU A 85 -2.50 20.54 -10.98
C LEU A 85 -2.54 22.07 -10.99
N ARG A 86 -3.43 22.66 -11.80
CA ARG A 86 -3.62 24.12 -11.92
C ARG A 86 -2.29 24.87 -12.11
N ASP A 87 -1.51 24.43 -13.09
CA ASP A 87 -0.18 24.97 -13.46
C ASP A 87 0.93 24.83 -12.42
N LYS A 88 0.72 24.06 -11.36
CA LYS A 88 1.76 23.66 -10.41
C LYS A 88 2.08 22.17 -10.56
N GLU A 89 3.35 21.82 -10.44
CA GLU A 89 3.75 20.43 -10.28
C GLU A 89 3.59 20.01 -8.83
N VAL A 90 2.78 18.99 -8.61
CA VAL A 90 2.46 18.45 -7.28
C VAL A 90 2.69 16.94 -7.26
N TYR A 91 2.93 16.35 -6.10
CA TYR A 91 3.04 14.89 -5.98
C TYR A 91 1.72 14.22 -6.40
N ASP A 92 1.78 13.20 -7.26
CA ASP A 92 0.64 12.34 -7.54
C ASP A 92 0.61 11.17 -6.56
N TYR A 93 1.72 10.44 -6.52
CA TYR A 93 1.95 9.42 -5.51
C TYR A 93 3.44 9.27 -5.18
N LEU A 94 3.69 8.70 -4.01
CA LEU A 94 4.96 8.17 -3.56
C LEU A 94 4.82 6.66 -3.46
N ALA A 95 5.88 5.92 -3.73
CA ALA A 95 5.89 4.49 -3.52
C ALA A 95 7.23 4.03 -2.94
N MET A 96 7.18 2.97 -2.16
CA MET A 96 8.36 2.21 -1.76
C MET A 96 8.05 0.73 -1.91
N GLY A 97 8.92 -0.03 -2.55
CA GLY A 97 8.78 -1.48 -2.70
C GLY A 97 10.03 -2.24 -2.28
N TRP A 98 9.85 -3.48 -1.83
CA TRP A 98 10.94 -4.36 -1.39
C TRP A 98 10.64 -5.83 -1.72
N ASN A 99 11.69 -6.63 -1.79
CA ASN A 99 11.60 -8.07 -1.98
C ASN A 99 11.52 -8.78 -0.63
N ILE A 100 10.77 -9.88 -0.59
CA ILE A 100 10.62 -10.76 0.57
C ILE A 100 11.18 -12.12 0.16
N VAL A 101 12.36 -12.45 0.67
CA VAL A 101 13.14 -13.64 0.28
C VAL A 101 13.55 -14.43 1.51
N PRO A 102 13.88 -15.73 1.40
CA PRO A 102 14.38 -16.48 2.55
C PRO A 102 15.62 -15.82 3.15
N GLN A 103 15.70 -15.82 4.47
CA GLN A 103 16.84 -15.27 5.20
C GLN A 103 18.13 -16.04 4.90
N PHE A 104 18.00 -17.34 4.69
CA PHE A 104 19.10 -18.24 4.35
C PHE A 104 18.77 -19.03 3.09
N GLY A 105 19.74 -19.14 2.19
CA GLY A 105 19.63 -19.92 0.96
C GLY A 105 18.79 -19.26 -0.13
N THR A 106 18.36 -20.07 -1.09
CA THR A 106 17.54 -19.65 -2.23
C THR A 106 16.05 -19.88 -1.95
N PRO A 107 15.14 -19.18 -2.66
CA PRO A 107 13.71 -19.49 -2.62
C PRO A 107 13.45 -20.99 -2.80
N VAL A 108 12.65 -21.56 -1.89
CA VAL A 108 12.31 -22.99 -1.90
C VAL A 108 10.89 -23.20 -2.39
N GLY A 109 10.64 -24.36 -2.99
CA GLY A 109 9.30 -24.78 -3.36
C GLY A 109 8.47 -25.09 -2.12
N GLY A 110 7.21 -24.64 -2.12
CA GLY A 110 6.20 -25.00 -1.14
C GLY A 110 4.94 -25.50 -1.81
N THR A 111 4.12 -26.21 -1.05
CA THR A 111 2.84 -26.75 -1.54
C THR A 111 1.75 -26.44 -0.52
N VAL A 112 0.58 -26.04 -0.98
CA VAL A 112 -0.67 -26.03 -0.20
C VAL A 112 -1.78 -26.67 -1.00
N SER A 113 -2.77 -27.27 -0.34
CA SER A 113 -3.95 -27.80 -1.01
C SER A 113 -5.22 -27.46 -0.25
N ALA A 114 -6.31 -27.31 -0.99
CA ALA A 114 -7.65 -27.13 -0.45
C ALA A 114 -8.64 -28.07 -1.14
N ASN A 115 -9.49 -28.71 -0.33
CA ASN A 115 -10.61 -29.53 -0.74
C ASN A 115 -11.97 -28.92 -0.36
N PHE A 116 -11.97 -27.76 0.31
CA PHE A 116 -13.17 -27.02 0.69
C PHE A 116 -13.14 -25.59 0.15
N PRO A 117 -14.28 -25.04 -0.34
CA PRO A 117 -14.31 -23.72 -0.98
C PRO A 117 -13.78 -22.54 -0.14
N PRO A 118 -14.05 -22.42 1.17
CA PRO A 118 -13.54 -21.29 1.96
C PRO A 118 -12.00 -21.26 2.06
N ASP A 119 -11.37 -22.43 2.22
CA ASP A 119 -9.92 -22.54 2.26
C ASP A 119 -9.30 -22.22 0.90
N LEU A 120 -9.92 -22.68 -0.19
CA LEU A 120 -9.50 -22.36 -1.55
C LEU A 120 -9.50 -20.85 -1.80
N GLN A 121 -10.60 -20.17 -1.48
CA GLN A 121 -10.72 -18.72 -1.65
C GLN A 121 -9.65 -17.96 -0.85
N ARG A 122 -9.36 -18.40 0.38
CA ARG A 122 -8.31 -17.79 1.20
C ARG A 122 -6.92 -17.99 0.60
N ILE A 123 -6.62 -19.19 0.10
CA ILE A 123 -5.33 -19.51 -0.54
C ILE A 123 -5.18 -18.66 -1.81
N GLU A 124 -6.18 -18.63 -2.68
CA GLU A 124 -6.16 -17.86 -3.93
C GLU A 124 -6.00 -16.36 -3.67
N LYS A 125 -6.73 -15.82 -2.68
CA LYS A 125 -6.60 -14.43 -2.25
C LYS A 125 -5.16 -14.11 -1.82
N ARG A 126 -4.56 -14.92 -0.95
CA ARG A 126 -3.21 -14.68 -0.43
C ARG A 126 -2.12 -14.85 -1.48
N LEU A 127 -2.27 -15.82 -2.39
CA LEU A 127 -1.37 -15.98 -3.53
C LEU A 127 -1.42 -14.75 -4.44
N SER A 128 -2.62 -14.23 -4.70
CA SER A 128 -2.83 -13.03 -5.51
C SER A 128 -2.29 -11.77 -4.84
N GLU A 129 -2.67 -11.49 -3.59
CA GLU A 129 -2.20 -10.33 -2.82
C GLU A 129 -0.69 -10.37 -2.57
N GLY A 130 -0.14 -11.55 -2.33
CA GLY A 130 1.28 -11.79 -2.16
C GLY A 130 2.09 -11.71 -3.44
N GLY A 131 1.47 -11.66 -4.62
CA GLY A 131 2.19 -11.75 -5.91
C GLY A 131 3.06 -13.00 -5.99
N VAL A 132 2.65 -14.09 -5.35
CA VAL A 132 3.43 -15.32 -5.23
C VAL A 132 3.30 -16.12 -6.53
N LYS A 133 4.42 -16.46 -7.15
CA LYS A 133 4.43 -17.33 -8.34
C LYS A 133 3.98 -18.73 -7.94
N HIS A 134 2.98 -19.25 -8.63
CA HIS A 134 2.40 -20.55 -8.33
C HIS A 134 1.81 -21.24 -9.56
N ASP A 135 1.74 -22.57 -9.48
CA ASP A 135 1.05 -23.44 -10.41
C ASP A 135 -0.18 -24.04 -9.72
N ARG A 136 -1.33 -24.00 -10.39
CA ARG A 136 -2.59 -24.59 -9.91
C ARG A 136 -2.79 -25.97 -10.54
N ILE A 137 -2.90 -26.98 -9.69
CA ILE A 137 -3.03 -28.39 -10.09
C ILE A 137 -4.33 -28.95 -9.52
N GLU A 138 -5.19 -29.49 -10.40
CA GLU A 138 -6.39 -30.21 -9.97
C GLU A 138 -6.06 -31.66 -9.64
N LEU A 139 -6.18 -32.03 -8.37
CA LEU A 139 -6.04 -33.41 -7.94
C LEU A 139 -7.38 -34.11 -8.11
N ARG A 140 -7.42 -35.10 -8.98
CA ARG A 140 -8.62 -35.88 -9.30
C ARG A 140 -8.44 -37.34 -8.91
N HIS A 141 -9.54 -38.01 -8.60
CA HIS A 141 -9.53 -39.44 -8.33
C HIS A 141 -9.11 -40.20 -9.60
N PRO A 142 -8.14 -41.12 -9.53
CA PRO A 142 -7.57 -41.77 -10.73
C PRO A 142 -8.60 -42.55 -11.55
N GLU A 143 -9.56 -43.19 -10.88
CA GLU A 143 -10.59 -43.99 -11.58
C GLU A 143 -11.87 -43.22 -11.93
N LYS A 144 -12.32 -42.30 -11.07
CA LYS A 144 -13.63 -41.63 -11.20
C LYS A 144 -13.54 -40.23 -11.79
N ASN A 145 -12.32 -39.71 -11.96
CA ASN A 145 -12.02 -38.36 -12.43
C ASN A 145 -12.70 -37.22 -11.65
N THR A 146 -13.21 -37.51 -10.45
CA THR A 146 -13.84 -36.54 -9.55
C THR A 146 -12.78 -35.66 -8.91
N LEU A 147 -13.04 -34.35 -8.81
CA LEU A 147 -12.13 -33.40 -8.14
C LEU A 147 -12.05 -33.73 -6.64
N LEU A 148 -10.83 -33.99 -6.16
CA LEU A 148 -10.54 -34.25 -4.74
C LEU A 148 -10.08 -32.98 -4.04
N ALA A 149 -9.13 -32.27 -4.66
CA ALA A 149 -8.54 -31.05 -4.11
C ALA A 149 -7.91 -30.22 -5.23
N ILE A 150 -7.67 -28.96 -4.94
CA ILE A 150 -6.81 -28.10 -5.74
C ILE A 150 -5.52 -27.89 -4.95
N LYS A 151 -4.41 -28.21 -5.59
CA LYS A 151 -3.06 -28.06 -5.05
C LYS A 151 -2.38 -26.87 -5.73
N PHE A 152 -1.67 -26.06 -4.95
CA PHE A 152 -0.85 -24.98 -5.43
C PHE A 152 0.60 -25.27 -5.07
N ASP A 153 1.44 -25.40 -6.09
CA ASP A 153 2.89 -25.41 -5.95
C ASP A 153 3.40 -23.99 -6.15
N TYR A 154 4.21 -23.48 -5.23
CA TYR A 154 4.66 -22.09 -5.24
C TYR A 154 6.12 -21.97 -4.82
N ILE A 155 6.71 -20.81 -5.07
CA ILE A 155 8.06 -20.46 -4.60
C ILE A 155 7.93 -19.49 -3.43
N THR A 156 8.69 -19.71 -2.35
CA THR A 156 8.71 -18.83 -1.17
C THR A 156 9.46 -17.51 -1.47
N GLU A 157 8.88 -16.70 -2.32
CA GLU A 157 9.33 -15.37 -2.70
C GLU A 157 8.10 -14.48 -2.91
N SER A 158 8.18 -13.23 -2.45
CA SER A 158 7.10 -12.25 -2.58
C SER A 158 7.67 -10.83 -2.65
N ARG A 159 6.77 -9.84 -2.76
CA ARG A 159 7.10 -8.43 -2.78
C ARG A 159 6.16 -7.66 -1.86
N GLY A 160 6.72 -6.76 -1.05
CA GLY A 160 5.95 -5.79 -0.30
C GLY A 160 6.05 -4.39 -0.88
N SER A 161 5.08 -3.55 -0.55
CA SER A 161 5.08 -2.16 -0.97
C SER A 161 4.27 -1.25 -0.05
N VAL A 162 4.62 0.04 -0.10
CA VAL A 162 3.79 1.14 0.36
C VAL A 162 3.55 2.04 -0.84
N LYS A 163 2.30 2.44 -1.09
CA LYS A 163 1.93 3.50 -2.01
C LYS A 163 1.17 4.58 -1.26
N ILE A 164 1.60 5.82 -1.38
CA ILE A 164 0.98 6.99 -0.77
C ILE A 164 0.46 7.87 -1.90
N SER A 165 -0.85 7.98 -2.05
CA SER A 165 -1.47 8.83 -3.07
C SER A 165 -1.88 10.17 -2.45
N ALA A 166 -1.58 11.27 -3.15
CA ALA A 166 -1.91 12.61 -2.67
C ALA A 166 -3.30 13.06 -3.15
N ASP A 167 -4.15 13.42 -2.20
CA ASP A 167 -5.46 14.02 -2.43
C ASP A 167 -5.44 15.49 -1.99
N HIS A 168 -5.12 16.35 -2.94
CA HIS A 168 -5.03 17.81 -2.74
C HIS A 168 -6.38 18.49 -2.55
N GLU A 169 -7.48 17.83 -2.92
CA GLU A 169 -8.82 18.39 -2.72
C GLU A 169 -9.21 18.31 -1.25
N ASN A 170 -8.91 17.17 -0.62
CA ASN A 170 -9.31 16.89 0.76
C ASN A 170 -8.18 17.06 1.79
N ALA A 171 -7.01 17.56 1.36
CA ALA A 171 -5.83 17.73 2.21
C ALA A 171 -5.41 16.44 2.93
N LYS A 172 -5.33 15.32 2.21
CA LYS A 172 -5.02 13.99 2.79
C LYS A 172 -4.06 13.18 1.94
N LEU A 173 -3.42 12.21 2.59
CA LEU A 173 -2.61 11.19 1.97
C LEU A 173 -3.25 9.83 2.18
N VAL A 174 -3.45 9.09 1.09
CA VAL A 174 -4.05 7.75 1.08
C VAL A 174 -2.94 6.71 0.98
N PHE A 175 -2.80 5.90 2.02
CA PHE A 175 -1.79 4.86 2.14
C PHE A 175 -2.37 3.51 1.76
N ARG A 176 -1.62 2.79 0.93
CA ARG A 176 -1.85 1.38 0.62
C ARG A 176 -0.57 0.63 0.96
N VAL A 177 -0.62 -0.21 1.98
CA VAL A 177 0.50 -1.03 2.43
C VAL A 177 0.21 -2.48 2.09
N SER A 178 1.05 -3.11 1.27
CA SER A 178 0.89 -4.49 0.84
C SER A 178 2.06 -5.34 1.36
N ASN A 179 1.73 -6.51 1.87
CA ASN A 179 2.67 -7.55 2.30
C ASN A 179 3.71 -7.13 3.35
N ALA A 180 3.36 -6.20 4.25
CA ALA A 180 4.20 -5.80 5.39
C ALA A 180 4.10 -6.76 6.57
N ASN A 181 2.90 -7.28 6.87
CA ASN A 181 2.63 -8.14 8.04
C ASN A 181 1.91 -9.46 7.67
N GLY A 182 2.21 -10.01 6.49
CA GLY A 182 1.52 -11.18 5.92
C GLY A 182 0.94 -10.87 4.54
N PHE A 183 0.30 -11.85 3.90
CA PHE A 183 -0.30 -11.66 2.57
C PHE A 183 -1.64 -10.93 2.67
N GLU A 184 -1.56 -9.61 2.72
CA GLU A 184 -2.70 -8.72 2.80
C GLU A 184 -2.35 -7.32 2.29
N THR A 185 -3.38 -6.53 2.06
CA THR A 185 -3.26 -5.10 1.78
C THR A 185 -4.08 -4.30 2.77
N ILE A 186 -3.45 -3.34 3.42
CA ILE A 186 -4.07 -2.39 4.34
C ILE A 186 -4.20 -1.05 3.62
N ASN A 187 -5.39 -0.48 3.66
CA ASN A 187 -5.66 0.86 3.15
C ASN A 187 -6.07 1.77 4.31
N THR A 188 -5.45 2.93 4.42
CA THR A 188 -5.79 3.94 5.41
C THR A 188 -5.55 5.32 4.81
N ASP A 189 -6.20 6.35 5.34
CA ASP A 189 -5.96 7.72 4.93
C ASP A 189 -5.71 8.61 6.15
N TRP A 190 -4.79 9.55 5.97
CA TRP A 190 -4.36 10.46 7.02
C TRP A 190 -4.51 11.89 6.54
N PRO A 191 -5.10 12.79 7.35
CA PRO A 191 -5.05 14.21 7.11
C PRO A 191 -3.59 14.67 6.96
N ALA A 192 -3.30 15.54 6.00
CA ALA A 192 -1.94 15.99 5.71
C ALA A 192 -1.25 16.62 6.92
N ALA A 193 -2.01 17.27 7.84
CA ALA A 193 -1.47 17.77 9.11
C ALA A 193 -0.90 16.67 10.03
N GLN A 194 -1.47 15.47 9.99
CA GLN A 194 -1.10 14.35 10.87
C GLN A 194 0.05 13.52 10.32
N VAL A 195 0.44 13.75 9.05
CA VAL A 195 1.60 13.10 8.44
C VAL A 195 2.87 13.78 8.95
N GLN A 196 3.29 13.32 10.12
CA GLN A 196 4.49 13.76 10.83
C GLN A 196 5.45 12.58 10.99
N THR A 197 6.67 12.87 11.46
CA THR A 197 7.72 11.85 11.65
C THR A 197 7.23 10.71 12.53
N ASP A 198 6.57 11.00 13.66
CA ASP A 198 6.08 9.96 14.58
C ASP A 198 5.11 8.98 13.92
N MET A 199 4.22 9.46 13.05
CA MET A 199 3.30 8.59 12.30
C MET A 199 4.05 7.76 11.24
N LEU A 200 5.05 8.36 10.58
CA LEU A 200 5.89 7.65 9.62
C LEU A 200 6.79 6.60 10.29
N ASP A 201 7.19 6.82 11.55
CA ASP A 201 7.88 5.82 12.37
C ASP A 201 6.99 4.63 12.69
N GLU A 202 5.70 4.84 12.95
CA GLU A 202 4.74 3.73 13.10
C GLU A 202 4.57 2.94 11.79
N LEU A 203 4.57 3.61 10.63
CA LEU A 203 4.63 2.94 9.33
C LEU A 203 5.93 2.14 9.16
N ALA A 204 7.08 2.72 9.53
CA ALA A 204 8.36 2.02 9.43
C ALA A 204 8.39 0.76 10.30
N LYS A 205 7.90 0.84 11.54
CA LYS A 205 7.73 -0.32 12.44
C LYS A 205 6.85 -1.39 11.80
N MET A 206 5.73 -1.01 11.19
CA MET A 206 4.85 -1.93 10.48
C MET A 206 5.58 -2.67 9.35
N ILE A 207 6.38 -1.95 8.54
CA ILE A 207 7.14 -2.53 7.41
C ILE A 207 8.14 -3.58 7.89
N VAL A 208 8.79 -3.36 9.03
CA VAL A 208 9.75 -4.30 9.63
C VAL A 208 9.11 -5.25 10.65
N ALA A 209 7.78 -5.45 10.56
CA ALA A 209 7.01 -6.37 11.40
C ALA A 209 7.15 -6.15 12.92
N GLN A 210 7.38 -4.91 13.34
CA GLN A 210 7.38 -4.51 14.74
C GLN A 210 5.99 -4.05 15.20
N PRO A 211 5.70 -4.13 16.52
CA PRO A 211 4.49 -3.55 17.09
C PRO A 211 4.36 -2.08 16.72
N ASN A 212 3.20 -1.70 16.19
CA ASN A 212 2.93 -0.36 15.69
C ASN A 212 1.46 0.04 15.89
N ARG A 213 1.16 1.30 15.63
CA ARG A 213 -0.19 1.91 15.69
C ARG A 213 -0.59 2.57 14.38
N PHE A 214 -0.03 2.13 13.25
CA PHE A 214 -0.22 2.79 11.97
C PHE A 214 -1.62 2.59 11.37
N ALA A 215 -2.23 1.42 11.61
CA ALA A 215 -3.52 1.00 11.09
C ALA A 215 -4.45 0.51 12.20
#